data_AF-A0A942FEA4-F1
#
_entry.id   AF-A0A942FEA4-F1
#
_cell.length_a   1.000
_cell.length_b   1.000
_cell.length_c   1.000
_cell.angle_alpha   90.00
_cell.angle_beta   90.00
_cell.angle_gamma   90.00
#
_symmetry.space_group_name_H-M   'P 1'
#
loop_
_entity.id
_entity.type
_entity.pdbx_description
1 polymer ?
#
loop_
_entity_poly.entity_id
_entity_poly.type
_entity_poly.pdbx_seq_one_letter_code
_entity_poly.pdbx_strand_id
1 'polypeptide(L)' 'MALDKEFLIHLICNHCEFYKESDKDLECGAYKILKGLIEKGQITPEQIKDVLPK' A
#
# COMPACT_ATOMS: atom_id res chain seq x y z
N MET A 1 8.12 14.02 0.70
CA MET A 1 6.64 14.14 0.71
C MET A 1 6.13 13.03 1.60
N ALA A 2 5.47 13.35 2.71
CA ALA A 2 4.85 12.32 3.54
C ALA A 2 3.62 11.81 2.78
N LEU A 3 3.67 10.58 2.27
CA LEU A 3 2.51 9.92 1.69
C LEU A 3 1.51 9.65 2.79
N ASP A 4 0.26 10.04 2.55
CA ASP A 4 -0.83 9.86 3.48
C ASP A 4 -1.04 8.36 3.78
N LYS A 5 -1.14 8.02 5.08
CA LYS A 5 -1.24 6.62 5.53
C LYS A 5 -2.51 5.96 4.98
N GLU A 6 -3.63 6.70 4.94
CA GLU A 6 -4.91 6.19 4.43
C GLU A 6 -4.84 5.94 2.93
N PHE A 7 -4.19 6.84 2.17
CA PHE A 7 -3.97 6.63 0.74
C PHE A 7 -3.21 5.32 0.45
N LEU A 8 -2.12 5.07 1.19
CA LEU A 8 -1.34 3.85 1.01
C LEU A 8 -2.12 2.59 1.42
N ILE A 9 -2.92 2.67 2.47
CA ILE A 9 -3.80 1.57 2.88
C ILE A 9 -4.84 1.28 1.79
N HIS A 10 -5.50 2.31 1.25
CA HIS A 10 -6.47 2.12 0.17
C HIS A 10 -5.84 1.57 -1.11
N LEU A 11 -4.62 2.00 -1.43
CA LEU A 11 -3.92 1.55 -2.62
C LEU A 11 -3.43 0.10 -2.50
N ILE A 12 -2.89 -0.28 -1.33
CA ILE A 12 -2.17 -1.54 -1.15
C ILE A 12 -3.05 -2.61 -0.50
N CYS A 13 -3.77 -2.23 0.55
CA CYS A 13 -4.46 -3.18 1.43
C CYS A 13 -5.91 -3.44 1.01
N ASN A 14 -6.57 -2.52 0.32
CA ASN A 14 -8.00 -2.63 0.00
C ASN A 14 -8.34 -3.80 -0.95
N HIS A 15 -7.34 -4.31 -1.67
CA HIS A 15 -7.41 -5.48 -2.55
C HIS A 15 -6.78 -6.74 -1.92
N CYS A 16 -6.34 -6.64 -0.67
CA CYS A 16 -5.72 -7.73 0.06
C CYS A 16 -6.80 -8.54 0.79
N GLU A 17 -6.84 -9.84 0.54
CA GLU A 17 -7.75 -10.81 1.19
C GLU A 17 -7.53 -10.91 2.72
N PHE A 18 -6.37 -10.45 3.20
CA PHE A 18 -6.02 -10.41 4.62
C PHE A 18 -6.34 -9.07 5.29
N TYR A 19 -6.78 -8.07 4.52
CA TYR A 19 -7.11 -6.76 5.07
C TYR A 19 -8.37 -6.81 5.92
N LYS A 20 -8.28 -6.26 7.13
CA LYS A 20 -9.42 -6.07 8.03
C LYS A 20 -9.44 -4.60 8.42
N GLU A 21 -10.56 -3.93 8.17
CA GLU A 21 -10.73 -2.51 8.51
C GLU A 21 -10.57 -2.21 10.01
N SER A 22 -10.79 -3.23 10.86
CA SER A 22 -10.60 -3.15 12.31
C SER A 22 -9.13 -3.19 12.76
N ASP A 23 -8.21 -3.65 11.90
CA ASP A 23 -6.78 -3.68 12.20
C ASP A 23 -6.17 -2.30 11.89
N LYS A 24 -6.07 -1.46 12.92
CA LYS A 24 -5.52 -0.08 12.82
C LYS A 24 -4.00 -0.05 12.59
N ASP A 25 -3.31 -1.17 12.83
CA ASP A 25 -1.87 -1.33 12.67
C ASP A 25 -1.55 -2.18 11.42
N LEU A 26 -1.78 -1.58 10.26
CA LEU A 26 -1.46 -2.16 8.95
C LEU A 26 0.03 -2.07 8.69
N GLU A 27 0.76 -2.99 9.32
CA GLU A 27 2.21 -3.08 9.29
C GLU A 27 2.69 -4.39 8.64
N CYS A 28 1.89 -4.96 7.73
CA CYS A 28 2.26 -6.18 7.03
C CYS A 28 3.52 -5.95 6.17
N GLY A 29 4.26 -7.03 5.90
CA GLY A 29 5.52 -6.97 5.14
C GLY A 29 5.33 -6.33 3.77
N ALA A 30 4.26 -6.69 3.04
CA ALA A 30 3.96 -6.12 1.73
C ALA A 30 3.74 -4.60 1.78
N TYR A 31 2.99 -4.10 2.76
CA TYR A 31 2.79 -2.67 2.98
C TYR A 31 4.12 -1.96 3.25
N LYS A 32 4.94 -2.48 4.16
CA LYS A 32 6.25 -1.90 4.51
C LYS A 32 7.20 -1.82 3.31
N ILE A 33 7.25 -2.89 2.51
CA ILE A 33 8.09 -2.95 1.30
C ILE A 33 7.61 -1.92 0.28
N LEU A 34 6.31 -1.92 -0.05
CA LEU A 34 5.76 -1.01 -1.06
C LEU A 34 5.87 0.45 -0.64
N LYS A 35 5.54 0.77 0.63
CA LYS A 35 5.76 2.11 1.19
C LYS A 35 7.22 2.54 1.02
N GLY A 36 8.17 1.68 1.40
CA GLY A 36 9.60 1.98 1.29
C GLY A 36 10.06 2.18 -0.16
N LEU A 37 9.50 1.44 -1.12
CA LEU A 37 9.81 1.62 -2.55
C LEU A 37 9.26 2.94 -3.10
N ILE A 38 8.04 3.33 -2.71
CA ILE A 38 7.45 4.62 -3.12
C ILE A 38 8.23 5.79 -2.49
N GLU A 39 8.56 5.69 -1.18
CA GLU A 39 9.35 6.72 -0.49
C GLU A 39 10.74 6.91 -1.09
N LYS A 40 11.33 5.84 -1.64
CA LYS A 40 12.59 5.87 -2.39
C LYS A 40 12.43 6.31 -3.85
N GLY A 41 11.21 6.54 -4.34
CA GLY A 41 10.92 6.90 -5.72
C GLY A 41 11.22 5.79 -6.73
N GLN A 42 11.30 4.53 -6.28
CA GLN A 42 11.57 3.40 -7.18
C GLN A 42 10.33 2.93 -7.94
N ILE A 43 9.15 3.17 -7.37
CA ILE A 43 7.86 2.89 -7.99
C ILE A 43 6.89 4.05 -7.74
N THR A 44 5.92 4.21 -8.64
CA THR A 44 4.81 5.16 -8.48
C THR A 44 3.53 4.46 -8.01
N PRO A 45 2.59 5.19 -7.39
CA PRO A 45 1.28 4.64 -7.05
C PRO A 45 0.51 4.05 -8.24
N GLU A 46 0.74 4.58 -9.45
CA GLU A 46 0.11 4.10 -10.68
C GLU A 46 0.62 2.71 -11.06
N GLN A 47 1.93 2.46 -10.96
CA GLN A 47 2.52 1.14 -11.23
C GLN A 47 2.00 0.05 -10.28
N ILE A 48 1.59 0.43 -9.06
CA ILE A 48 0.92 -0.51 -8.14
C ILE A 48 -0.47 -0.87 -8.66
N LYS A 49 -1.23 0.09 -9.20
CA LYS A 49 -2.57 -0.17 -9.75
C LYS A 49 -2.55 -1.11 -10.96
N ASP A 50 -1.50 -1.06 -11.78
CA ASP A 50 -1.34 -1.94 -12.94
C ASP A 50 -1.25 -3.44 -12.58
N VAL A 51 -0.78 -3.78 -11.38
CA VAL A 51 -0.57 -5.16 -10.94
C VAL A 51 -1.68 -5.69 -10.05
N LEU A 52 -2.63 -4.85 -9.63
CA LEU A 52 -3.76 -5.28 -8.83
C LEU A 52 -4.75 -6.08 -9.69
N PRO A 53 -5.28 -7.21 -9.18
CA PRO A 53 -6.31 -7.97 -9.89
C PRO A 53 -7.56 -7.09 -10.13
N LYS A 54 -8.11 -7.19 -11.35
CA LYS A 54 -9.35 -6.48 -11.75
C LYS A 54 -10.59 -7.04 -11.05
#